data_AF-A0A920EV17-F1
#
_entry.id   AF-A0A920EV17-F1
#
_cell.length_a   1.000
_cell.length_b   1.000
_cell.length_c   1.000
_cell.angle_alpha   90.00
_cell.angle_beta   90.00
_cell.angle_gamma   90.00
#
_symmetry.space_group_name_H-M   'P 1'
#
loop_
_entity.id
_entity.type
_entity.pdbx_description
1 polymer ?
#
loop_
_entity_poly.entity_id
_entity_poly.type
_entity_poly.pdbx_seq_one_letter_code
_entity_poly.pdbx_strand_id
1 'polypeptide(L)' 'MGRSHDIKNLFVADGSVMTTGAAANPTLTITALAIRTGEYLASELKKNNI' A
#
# COMPACT_ATOMS: atom_id res chain seq x y z
N MET A 1 -1.93 2.54 -4.30
CA MET A 1 -2.08 2.24 -2.86
C MET A 1 -2.59 0.82 -2.65
N GLY A 2 -2.08 -0.20 -3.38
CA GLY A 2 -2.21 -1.62 -3.01
C GLY A 2 -3.59 -2.23 -2.74
N ARG A 3 -4.69 -1.49 -2.91
CA ARG A 3 -6.04 -1.94 -2.57
C ARG A 3 -6.53 -2.97 -3.58
N SER A 4 -7.13 -4.04 -3.07
CA SER A 4 -7.77 -5.06 -3.91
C SER A 4 -8.91 -4.45 -4.72
N HIS A 5 -9.03 -4.89 -5.97
CA HIS A 5 -10.11 -4.49 -6.86
C HIS A 5 -11.45 -5.13 -6.45
N ASP A 6 -11.40 -6.35 -5.93
CA ASP A 6 -12.59 -7.13 -5.57
C ASP A 6 -13.04 -6.87 -4.12
N ILE A 7 -12.08 -6.64 -3.22
CA ILE A 7 -12.35 -6.54 -1.78
C ILE A 7 -11.99 -5.14 -1.28
N LYS A 8 -13.02 -4.36 -0.92
CA LYS A 8 -12.89 -2.93 -0.63
C LYS A 8 -11.98 -2.58 0.55
N ASN A 9 -11.81 -3.49 1.52
CA ASN A 9 -11.02 -3.31 2.74
C ASN A 9 -9.77 -4.20 2.79
N LEU A 10 -9.33 -4.74 1.64
CA LEU A 10 -8.10 -5.52 1.54
C LEU A 10 -7.01 -4.71 0.84
N PHE A 11 -5.82 -4.68 1.43
CA PHE A 11 -4.67 -3.93 0.94
C PHE A 11 -3.41 -4.80 0.97
N VAL A 12 -2.58 -4.68 -0.06
CA VAL A 12 -1.27 -5.31 -0.20
C VAL A 12 -0.21 -4.22 -0.28
N ALA A 13 0.83 -4.29 0.54
CA ALA A 13 1.83 -3.22 0.69
C ALA A 13 3.27 -3.75 0.54
N ASP A 14 3.50 -4.62 -0.44
CA ASP A 14 4.80 -5.20 -0.74
C ASP A 14 5.24 -4.86 -2.19
N GLY A 15 6.28 -5.53 -2.69
CA GLY A 15 6.77 -5.34 -4.06
C GLY A 15 5.83 -5.86 -5.18
N SER A 16 4.84 -6.71 -4.86
CA SER A 16 3.93 -7.30 -5.87
C SER A 16 3.03 -6.28 -6.56
N VAL A 17 2.83 -5.12 -5.92
CA VAL A 17 2.03 -4.01 -6.45
C VAL A 17 2.79 -3.15 -7.47
N MET A 18 4.09 -3.39 -7.67
CA MET A 18 4.90 -2.72 -8.68
C MET A 18 4.76 -3.46 -10.01
N THR A 19 4.24 -2.78 -11.04
CA THR A 19 3.98 -3.35 -12.37
C THR A 19 5.23 -3.51 -13.24
N THR A 20 6.34 -2.90 -12.83
CA THR A 20 7.64 -2.96 -13.49
C THR A 20 8.70 -3.39 -12.49
N GLY A 21 9.76 -4.05 -12.97
CA GLY A 21 10.93 -4.35 -12.15
C GLY A 21 11.40 -3.10 -11.41
N ALA A 22 11.52 -3.21 -10.09
CA ALA A 22 11.95 -2.09 -9.27
C ALA A 22 13.38 -1.66 -9.65
N ALA A 23 13.61 -0.35 -9.74
CA ALA A 23 14.94 0.22 -9.96
C ALA A 23 15.94 -0.26 -8.89
N ALA A 24 17.23 0.06 -9.05
CA ALA A 24 18.36 -0.48 -8.27
C ALA A 24 18.21 -0.52 -6.72
N ASN A 25 17.22 0.16 -6.13
CA ASN A 25 16.89 0.12 -4.70
C ASN A 25 15.38 -0.13 -4.45
N PRO A 26 14.85 -1.34 -4.73
CA PRO A 26 13.43 -1.66 -4.54
C PRO A 26 12.96 -1.45 -3.10
N THR A 27 13.86 -1.74 -2.15
CA THR A 27 13.58 -1.76 -0.72
C THR A 27 13.06 -0.43 -0.21
N LEU A 28 13.70 0.69 -0.57
CA LEU A 28 13.28 2.00 -0.07
C LEU A 28 11.92 2.40 -0.65
N THR A 29 11.67 2.06 -1.90
CA THR A 29 10.37 2.31 -2.55
C THR A 29 9.26 1.46 -1.93
N ILE A 30 9.52 0.19 -1.64
CA ILE A 30 8.58 -0.71 -0.94
C ILE A 30 8.29 -0.16 0.47
N THR A 31 9.32 0.24 1.23
CA THR A 31 9.15 0.82 2.57
C THR A 31 8.33 2.12 2.53
N ALA A 32 8.64 3.02 1.59
CA ALA A 32 7.87 4.27 1.42
C ALA A 32 6.40 3.99 1.09
N LEU A 33 6.14 2.99 0.24
CA LEU A 33 4.79 2.57 -0.09
C LEU A 33 4.05 1.98 1.13
N ALA A 34 4.73 1.16 1.93
CA ALA A 34 4.16 0.55 3.14
C ALA A 34 3.77 1.63 4.16
N ILE A 35 4.65 2.60 4.43
CA ILE A 35 4.36 3.72 5.34
C ILE A 35 3.13 4.50 4.86
N ARG A 36 3.12 4.90 3.58
CA ARG A 36 1.99 5.64 2.99
C ARG A 36 0.68 4.86 3.07
N THR A 37 0.72 3.54 2.90
CA THR A 37 -0.48 2.69 3.00
C THR A 37 -0.97 2.62 4.44
N GLY A 38 -0.06 2.53 5.42
CA GLY A 38 -0.39 2.58 6.84
C GLY A 38 -1.02 3.91 7.26
N GLU A 39 -0.49 5.04 6.79
CA GLU A 39 -1.07 6.36 7.05
C GLU A 39 -2.49 6.49 6.50
N TYR A 40 -2.72 5.98 5.28
CA TYR A 40 -4.05 5.95 4.69
C TYR A 40 -5.02 5.12 5.54
N LEU A 41 -4.64 3.88 5.91
CA LEU A 41 -5.45 3.00 6.75
C LEU A 41 -5.77 3.64 8.10
N ALA A 42 -4.76 4.22 8.77
CA ALA A 42 -4.96 4.92 10.04
C ALA A 42 -5.92 6.11 9.92
N SER A 43 -5.88 6.84 8.80
CA SER A 43 -6.80 7.95 8.54
C SER A 43 -8.23 7.48 8.28
N GLU A 44 -8.42 6.37 7.59
CA GLU A 44 -9.74 5.84 7.25
C GLU A 44 -10.40 5.13 8.43
N LEU A 45 -9.63 4.43 9.27
CA LEU A 45 -10.10 3.88 10.54
C LEU A 45 -10.61 4.98 11.49
N LYS A 46 -9.89 6.11 11.60
CA LYS A 46 -10.35 7.25 12.42
C LYS A 46 -11.68 7.84 11.92
N LYS A 47 -11.97 7.72 10.63
CA LYS A 47 -13.23 8.19 10.02
C LYS A 47 -14.34 7.13 10.06
N ASN A 48 -14.06 5.91 10.52
CA ASN A 48 -14.95 4.73 10.41
C ASN A 48 -15.36 4.42 8.96
N ASN A 49 -14.45 4.62 8.00
CA ASN A 49 -14.70 4.34 6.59
C ASN A 49 -14.37 2.90 6.17
N ILE A 50 -13.57 2.20 6.98
CA ILE A 50 -13.14 0.81 6.82
C ILE A 50 -13.07 0.10 8.16
#